data_AF-A0A427FJ25-F1
#
_entry.id   AF-A0A427FJ25-F1
#
_cell.length_a   1.000
_cell.length_b   1.000
_cell.length_c   1.000
_cell.angle_alpha   90.00
_cell.angle_beta   90.00
_cell.angle_gamma   90.00
#
_symmetry.space_group_name_H-M   'P 1'
#
loop_
_entity.id
_entity.type
_entity.pdbx_description
1 polymer ?
#
loop_
_entity_poly.entity_id
_entity_poly.type
_entity_poly.pdbx_seq_one_letter_code
_entity_poly.pdbx_strand_id
1 'polypeptide(L)'
;MKPVDCSLPETIMTVDRTAEPGIPIDAITAACSRADAVLHFLMAEFNGESDRRSADYLICNALWGVQGLLEQIRALALYGDATSIPVDRKGGVE
;
A
#
# COMPACT_ATOMS: atom_id res chain seq x y z
N MET A 1 14.55 -0.46 17.66
CA MET A 1 13.55 -1.16 16.83
C MET A 1 12.74 -2.10 17.71
N LYS A 2 11.42 -1.98 17.71
CA LYS A 2 10.54 -3.00 18.29
C LYS A 2 10.63 -4.28 17.42
N PRO A 3 10.55 -5.48 18.01
CA PRO A 3 10.46 -6.71 17.23
C PRO A 3 9.16 -6.71 16.41
N VAL A 4 9.25 -7.16 15.16
CA VAL A 4 8.10 -7.29 14.26
C VAL A 4 7.22 -8.43 14.77
N ASP A 5 5.95 -8.14 15.03
CA ASP A 5 4.96 -9.13 15.44
C ASP A 5 4.44 -9.87 14.21
N CYS A 6 4.79 -11.16 14.12
CA CYS A 6 4.42 -12.06 13.04
C CYS A 6 3.28 -13.02 13.43
N SER A 7 2.55 -12.74 14.51
CA SER A 7 1.49 -13.62 15.01
C SER A 7 0.34 -13.81 14.01
N LEU A 8 0.07 -12.81 13.19
CA LEU A 8 -0.95 -12.83 12.15
C LEU A 8 -0.43 -12.11 10.89
N PRO A 9 -0.86 -12.52 9.67
CA PRO A 9 -0.48 -11.85 8.43
C PRO A 9 -0.79 -10.36 8.44
N GLU A 10 -1.93 -9.99 9.03
CA GLU A 10 -2.40 -8.62 9.12
C GLU A 10 -1.50 -7.77 10.03
N THR A 11 -0.94 -8.38 11.08
CA THR A 11 -0.03 -7.72 12.03
C THR A 11 1.29 -7.34 11.37
N ILE A 12 1.81 -8.17 10.46
CA ILE A 12 3.03 -7.86 9.67
C ILE A 12 2.81 -6.64 8.78
N MET A 13 1.58 -6.45 8.29
CA MET A 13 1.22 -5.33 7.42
C MET A 13 0.82 -4.07 8.19
N THR A 14 0.73 -4.16 9.52
CA THR A 14 0.34 -3.04 10.37
C THR A 14 1.51 -2.09 10.56
N VAL A 15 1.30 -0.82 10.26
CA VAL A 15 2.31 0.22 10.39
C VAL A 15 2.49 0.55 11.87
N ASP A 16 3.72 0.47 12.36
CA ASP A 16 4.04 0.85 13.73
C ASP A 16 3.65 2.32 13.94
N ARG A 17 2.76 2.57 14.90
CA ARG A 17 2.30 3.92 15.27
C ARG A 17 3.39 4.80 15.90
N THR A 18 4.59 4.26 16.05
CA THR A 18 5.78 4.96 16.52
C THR A 18 6.85 5.09 15.42
N ALA A 19 6.53 4.74 14.18
CA ALA A 19 7.45 4.84 13.05
C ALA A 19 7.92 6.28 12.82
N GLU A 20 9.21 6.43 12.51
CA GLU A 20 9.81 7.74 12.26
C GLU A 20 9.16 8.45 11.06
N PRO A 21 9.11 9.80 11.07
CA PRO A 21 8.64 10.57 9.92
C PRO A 21 9.37 10.18 8.64
N GLY A 22 8.64 9.96 7.54
CA GLY A 22 9.19 9.51 6.25
C GLY A 22 9.00 8.01 5.97
N ILE A 23 9.12 7.13 6.98
CA ILE A 23 8.86 5.69 6.83
C ILE A 23 7.44 5.39 6.31
N PRO A 24 6.38 6.10 6.77
CA PRO A 24 5.03 5.90 6.24
C PRO A 24 4.90 6.28 4.76
N ILE A 25 5.64 7.29 4.27
CA ILE A 25 5.60 7.72 2.86
C ILE A 25 6.24 6.67 1.96
N ASP A 26 7.37 6.09 2.38
CA ASP A 26 8.02 5.00 1.65
C ASP A 26 7.12 3.76 1.58
N ALA A 27 6.41 3.46 2.68
CA ALA A 27 5.43 2.38 2.72
C ALA A 27 4.24 2.61 1.78
N ILE A 28 3.74 3.85 1.66
CA ILE A 28 2.69 4.22 0.69
C ILE A 28 3.20 4.00 -0.73
N THR A 29 4.38 4.54 -1.04
CA THR A 29 5.01 4.40 -2.36
C THR A 29 5.18 2.92 -2.73
N ALA A 30 5.69 2.11 -1.80
CA ALA A 30 5.87 0.68 -2.01
C ALA A 30 4.54 -0.07 -2.23
N ALA A 31 3.49 0.28 -1.48
CA ALA A 31 2.16 -0.31 -1.65
C ALA A 31 1.54 0.06 -3.01
N CYS A 32 1.69 1.33 -3.45
CA CYS A 32 1.27 1.78 -4.78
C CYS A 32 2.01 1.02 -5.90
N SER A 33 3.35 0.93 -5.84
CA SER A 33 4.12 0.20 -6.85
C SER A 33 3.73 -1.29 -6.92
N ARG A 34 3.38 -1.90 -5.78
CA ARG A 34 2.89 -3.28 -5.76
C ARG A 34 1.51 -3.40 -6.41
N ALA A 35 0.61 -2.45 -6.17
CA ALA A 35 -0.71 -2.43 -6.79
C ALA A 35 -0.59 -2.28 -8.32
N ASP A 36 0.26 -1.36 -8.79
CA ASP A 36 0.53 -1.17 -10.21
C ASP A 36 1.05 -2.44 -10.88
N ALA A 37 1.99 -3.14 -10.25
CA ALA A 37 2.51 -4.41 -10.79
C ALA A 37 1.40 -5.47 -10.96
N VAL A 38 0.49 -5.58 -9.99
CA VAL A 38 -0.64 -6.53 -10.07
C VAL A 38 -1.66 -6.09 -11.13
N LEU A 39 -1.91 -4.79 -11.27
CA LEU A 39 -2.77 -4.26 -12.33
C LEU A 39 -2.17 -4.52 -13.72
N HIS A 40 -0.86 -4.32 -13.91
CA HIS A 40 -0.18 -4.67 -15.16
C HIS A 40 -0.29 -6.16 -15.48
N PHE A 41 -0.14 -7.03 -14.48
CA PHE A 41 -0.40 -8.46 -14.62
C PHE A 41 -1.84 -8.73 -15.07
N LEU A 42 -2.84 -8.18 -14.38
CA LEU A 42 -4.25 -8.35 -14.74
C LEU A 42 -4.56 -7.82 -16.14
N MET A 43 -4.02 -6.68 -16.53
CA MET A 43 -4.19 -6.14 -17.89
C MET A 43 -3.63 -7.09 -18.94
N ALA A 44 -2.51 -7.76 -18.68
CA ALA A 44 -1.96 -8.76 -19.60
C ALA A 44 -2.88 -9.99 -19.73
N GLU A 45 -3.51 -10.42 -18.64
CA GLU A 45 -4.48 -11.53 -18.61
C GLU A 45 -5.74 -11.26 -19.47
N PHE A 46 -6.11 -9.98 -19.67
CA PHE A 46 -7.26 -9.59 -20.49
C PHE A 46 -6.91 -9.15 -21.92
N ASN A 47 -5.64 -8.82 -22.20
CA ASN A 47 -5.20 -8.31 -23.51
C ASN A 47 -4.45 -9.37 -24.36
N GLY A 48 -4.07 -10.52 -23.80
CA GLY A 48 -3.32 -11.58 -24.49
C GLY A 48 -4.17 -12.54 -25.33
N GLU A 49 -3.52 -13.42 -26.10
CA GLU A 49 -4.18 -14.56 -26.77
C GLU A 49 -4.77 -15.54 -25.73
N SER A 50 -6.00 -15.98 -25.95
CA SER A 50 -6.80 -16.78 -25.01
C SER A 50 -6.11 -18.02 -24.44
N ASP A 51 -5.17 -18.62 -25.18
CA ASP A 51 -4.43 -19.82 -24.78
C ASP A 51 -3.41 -19.58 -23.66
N ARG A 52 -3.10 -18.33 -23.31
CA ARG A 52 -2.16 -17.98 -22.23
C ARG A 52 -2.81 -17.40 -20.99
N ARG A 53 -4.14 -17.29 -20.96
CA ARG A 53 -4.87 -16.71 -19.83
C ARG A 53 -4.81 -17.64 -18.63
N SER A 54 -4.42 -17.08 -17.49
CA SER A 54 -4.48 -17.70 -16.17
C SER A 54 -5.91 -18.14 -15.83
N ALA A 55 -6.02 -19.15 -14.97
CA ALA A 55 -7.31 -19.62 -14.50
C ALA A 55 -8.07 -18.52 -13.72
N ASP A 56 -9.40 -18.52 -13.80
CA ASP A 56 -10.26 -17.47 -13.20
C ASP A 56 -10.00 -17.27 -11.70
N TYR A 57 -9.69 -18.33 -10.97
CA TYR A 57 -9.40 -18.24 -9.55
C TYR A 57 -8.08 -17.50 -9.27
N LEU A 58 -7.08 -17.58 -10.15
CA LEU A 58 -5.83 -16.83 -10.02
C LEU A 58 -6.06 -15.34 -10.29
N ILE A 59 -6.87 -15.04 -11.31
CA ILE A 59 -7.26 -13.65 -11.64
C ILE A 59 -8.08 -13.05 -10.50
N CYS A 60 -9.05 -13.80 -9.95
CA CYS A 60 -9.79 -13.40 -8.76
C CYS A 60 -8.85 -13.14 -7.57
N ASN A 61 -7.91 -14.04 -7.29
CA ASN A 61 -6.96 -13.85 -6.19
C ASN A 61 -6.10 -12.60 -6.37
N ALA A 62 -5.66 -12.31 -7.60
CA ALA A 62 -4.93 -11.09 -7.91
C ALA A 62 -5.78 -9.83 -7.69
N LEU A 63 -7.07 -9.85 -8.07
CA LEU A 63 -8.01 -8.75 -7.79
C LEU A 63 -8.21 -8.52 -6.28
N TRP A 64 -8.40 -9.59 -5.51
CA TRP A 64 -8.45 -9.52 -4.05
C TRP A 64 -7.15 -8.95 -3.46
N GLY A 65 -6.00 -9.32 -4.04
CA GLY A 65 -4.70 -8.74 -3.68
C GLY A 65 -4.63 -7.23 -3.88
N VAL A 66 -5.13 -6.70 -5.01
CA VAL A 66 -5.21 -5.25 -5.25
C VAL A 66 -6.12 -4.58 -4.22
N GLN A 67 -7.28 -5.17 -3.90
CA GLN A 67 -8.17 -4.63 -2.87
C GLN A 67 -7.47 -4.49 -1.51
N GLY A 68 -6.72 -5.51 -1.08
CA GLY A 68 -5.94 -5.45 0.15
C GLY A 68 -4.86 -4.35 0.14
N LEU A 69 -4.20 -4.14 -1.01
CA LEU A 69 -3.22 -3.05 -1.14
C LEU A 69 -3.86 -1.67 -1.06
N LEU A 70 -5.05 -1.49 -1.64
CA LEU A 70 -5.80 -0.24 -1.53
C LEU A 70 -6.22 0.07 -0.09
N GLU A 71 -6.62 -0.96 0.67
CA GLU A 71 -6.91 -0.82 2.10
C GLU A 71 -5.65 -0.44 2.90
N GLN A 72 -4.51 -1.05 2.58
CA GLN A 72 -3.23 -0.72 3.21
C GLN A 72 -2.81 0.73 2.92
N ILE A 73 -2.89 1.18 1.66
CA ILE A 73 -2.61 2.57 1.26
C ILE A 73 -3.51 3.53 2.04
N ARG A 74 -4.81 3.23 2.16
CA ARG A 74 -5.76 4.05 2.92
C ARG A 74 -5.38 4.15 4.39
N ALA A 75 -5.03 3.03 5.03
CA ALA A 75 -4.61 3.01 6.43
C ALA A 75 -3.33 3.84 6.66
N LEU A 76 -2.34 3.68 5.77
CA LEU A 76 -1.11 4.45 5.78
C LEU A 76 -1.36 5.95 5.60
N ALA A 77 -2.22 6.32 4.65
CA ALA A 77 -2.56 7.72 4.38
C ALA A 77 -3.29 8.37 5.56
N LEU A 78 -4.24 7.66 6.19
CA LEU A 78 -4.94 8.15 7.40
C LEU A 78 -3.98 8.32 8.57
N TYR A 79 -3.02 7.40 8.74
CA TYR A 79 -1.97 7.54 9.76
C TYR A 79 -1.07 8.74 9.47
N GLY A 80 -0.67 8.94 8.21
CA GLY A 80 0.11 10.10 7.78
C GLY A 80 -0.61 11.43 8.03
N ASP A 81 -1.91 11.52 7.72
CA ASP A 81 -2.73 12.70 8.00
C ASP A 81 -2.76 13.02 9.50
N ALA A 82 -3.08 12.03 10.34
CA ALA A 82 -3.17 12.18 11.79
C ALA A 82 -1.83 12.54 12.48
N THR A 83 -0.69 12.23 11.85
CA THR A 83 0.64 12.46 12.41
C THR A 83 1.39 13.61 11.74
N SER A 84 0.82 14.19 10.67
CA SER A 84 1.40 15.37 10.02
C SER A 84 1.28 16.59 10.91
N ILE A 85 2.40 17.28 11.15
CA ILE A 85 2.40 18.59 11.81
C ILE A 85 1.99 19.59 10.73
N PRO A 86 0.93 20.41 10.92
CA PRO A 86 0.66 21.50 9.98
C PRO A 86 1.91 22.37 9.93
N VAL A 87 2.39 22.66 8.71
CA VAL A 87 3.46 23.65 8.52
C VAL A 87 2.91 24.98 9.00
N ASP A 88 3.15 25.29 10.28
CA ASP A 88 2.95 26.63 10.79
C ASP A 88 3.81 27.54 9.93
N ARG A 89 3.15 28.55 9.38
CA ARG A 89 3.66 29.52 8.43
C ARG A 89 4.71 30.37 9.14
N LYS A 90 5.90 29.81 9.36
CA LYS A 90 7.02 30.53 9.96
C LYS A 90 7.55 31.54 8.96
N GLY A 91 7.09 32.78 9.17
CA GLY A 91 7.87 33.99 8.95
C GLY A 91 7.43 34.83 7.76
N GLY A 92 6.80 35.99 8.03
CA GLY A 92 6.65 37.03 7.02
C GLY A 92 5.66 38.16 7.29
N VAL A 93 5.52 38.63 8.53
CA VAL A 93 5.13 40.02 8.82
C VAL A 93 5.93 40.49 10.02
N GLU A 94 7.02 41.21 9.75
CA GLU A 94 7.35 42.55 10.27
C GLU A 94 8.59 43.07 9.55
#